data_AF-A0A673MD40-F1
#
_entry.id   AF-A0A673MD40-F1
#
_cell.length_a   1.000
_cell.length_b   1.000
_cell.length_c   1.000
_cell.angle_alpha   90.00
_cell.angle_beta   90.00
_cell.angle_gamma   90.00
#
_symmetry.space_group_name_H-M   'P 1'
#
loop_
_entity.id
_entity.type
_entity.pdbx_description
1 polymer ?
#
loop_
_entity_poly.entity_id
_entity_poly.type
_entity_poly.pdbx_seq_one_letter_code
_entity_poly.pdbx_strand_id
1 'polypeptide(L)'
;DATYLSIFTAPLKGAYMFSFSVYGHANPSTPSTVSIVKNGEKVVIAHGHQDQYSVNSSKEVVLILEVGDVVYVRLWSKRWIYDDQSNHITFSGYLLFPLR
;
A
#
# COMPACT_ATOMS: atom_id res chain seq x y z
N ASP A 1 12.99 11.19 -5.07
CA ASP A 1 11.65 11.60 -4.59
C ASP A 1 10.80 10.39 -4.28
N ALA A 2 10.15 10.36 -3.11
CA ALA A 2 9.26 9.28 -2.74
C ALA A 2 7.84 9.63 -3.21
N THR A 3 7.29 8.84 -4.12
CA THR A 3 5.90 9.00 -4.56
C THR A 3 4.98 8.39 -3.50
N TYR A 4 4.18 9.24 -2.84
CA TYR A 4 3.09 8.84 -1.96
C TYR A 4 1.84 8.68 -2.82
N LEU A 5 1.25 7.48 -2.81
CA LEU A 5 0.05 7.21 -3.62
C LEU A 5 -1.24 7.59 -2.89
N SER A 6 -1.27 7.38 -1.57
CA SER A 6 -2.38 7.75 -0.70
C SER A 6 -1.93 7.85 0.75
N ILE A 7 -2.57 8.75 1.52
CA ILE A 7 -2.26 9.05 2.92
C ILE A 7 -3.57 9.03 3.72
N PHE A 8 -3.56 8.33 4.84
CA PHE A 8 -4.62 8.28 5.84
C PHE A 8 -4.08 8.77 7.17
N THR A 9 -4.81 9.65 7.85
CA THR A 9 -4.51 10.09 9.20
C THR A 9 -5.61 9.62 10.12
N ALA A 10 -5.28 8.88 11.17
CA ALA A 10 -6.26 8.31 12.09
C ALA A 10 -7.01 9.44 12.85
N PRO A 11 -8.34 9.57 12.67
CA PRO A 11 -9.13 10.55 13.40
C PRO A 11 -9.51 10.06 14.81
N LEU A 12 -9.37 8.76 15.08
CA LEU A 12 -9.77 8.11 16.31
C LEU A 12 -8.75 7.02 16.68
N LYS A 13 -8.58 6.78 17.98
CA LYS A 13 -7.83 5.62 18.45
C LYS A 13 -8.64 4.34 18.17
N GLY A 14 -8.03 3.35 17.51
CA GLY A 14 -8.76 2.14 17.15
C GLY A 14 -7.95 1.11 16.37
N ALA A 15 -8.61 -0.02 16.11
CA ALA A 15 -8.12 -1.03 15.18
C ALA A 15 -8.63 -0.70 13.77
N TYR A 16 -7.72 -0.55 12.82
CA TYR A 16 -8.02 -0.23 11.43
C TYR A 16 -7.55 -1.37 10.52
N MET A 17 -8.36 -1.76 9.56
CA MET A 17 -7.94 -2.65 8.48
C MET A 17 -7.59 -1.82 7.26
N PHE A 18 -6.43 -2.08 6.67
CA PHE A 18 -6.02 -1.53 5.39
C PHE A 18 -5.81 -2.66 4.39
N SER A 19 -6.31 -2.46 3.18
CA SER A 19 -6.12 -3.35 2.04
C SER A 19 -5.59 -2.54 0.87
N PHE A 20 -4.64 -3.11 0.14
CA PHE A 20 -4.13 -2.51 -1.08
C PHE A 20 -3.80 -3.56 -2.13
N SER A 21 -3.96 -3.17 -3.38
CA SER A 21 -3.62 -3.97 -4.54
C SER A 21 -2.82 -3.14 -5.53
N VAL A 22 -1.78 -3.74 -6.09
CA VAL A 22 -0.96 -3.14 -7.14
C VAL A 22 -0.83 -4.07 -8.32
N TYR A 23 -0.71 -3.46 -9.49
CA TYR A 23 -0.48 -4.14 -10.75
C TYR A 23 0.79 -3.60 -11.40
N GLY A 24 1.48 -4.45 -12.14
CA GLY A 24 2.56 -4.05 -13.03
C GLY A 24 2.63 -5.01 -14.21
N HIS A 25 2.87 -4.48 -15.41
CA HIS A 25 3.33 -5.31 -16.53
C HIS A 25 4.71 -5.94 -16.23
N ALA A 26 5.07 -6.93 -17.02
CA ALA A 26 6.37 -7.56 -16.96
C ALA A 26 7.50 -6.57 -17.19
N ASN A 27 8.50 -6.64 -16.32
CA ASN A 27 9.74 -5.92 -16.48
C ASN A 27 10.86 -6.80 -15.89
N PRO A 28 11.71 -7.40 -16.74
CA PRO A 28 12.74 -8.33 -16.28
C PRO A 28 13.73 -7.74 -15.27
N SER A 29 13.92 -6.41 -15.29
CA SER A 29 14.89 -5.73 -14.44
C SER A 29 14.26 -5.00 -13.23
N THR A 30 12.94 -4.81 -13.23
CA THR A 30 12.27 -3.92 -12.29
C THR A 30 11.00 -4.56 -11.72
N PRO A 31 11.01 -5.04 -10.48
CA PRO A 31 9.80 -5.57 -9.86
C PRO A 31 8.82 -4.46 -9.48
N SER A 32 7.55 -4.84 -9.35
CA SER A 32 6.53 -4.06 -8.67
C SER A 32 6.68 -4.24 -7.17
N THR A 33 6.86 -3.15 -6.43
CA THR A 33 7.04 -3.22 -4.98
C THR A 33 6.54 -1.95 -4.31
N VAL A 34 5.51 -2.11 -3.48
CA VAL A 34 5.00 -1.05 -2.62
C VAL A 34 4.93 -1.53 -1.18
N SER A 35 4.88 -0.58 -0.25
CA SER A 35 4.66 -0.86 1.16
C SER A 35 3.58 0.02 1.77
N ILE A 36 2.84 -0.55 2.72
CA ILE A 36 2.16 0.26 3.74
C ILE A 36 3.20 0.70 4.76
N VAL A 37 3.15 1.98 5.10
CA VAL A 37 4.04 2.64 6.05
C VAL A 37 3.19 3.33 7.12
N LYS A 38 3.54 3.15 8.39
CA LYS A 38 2.96 3.85 9.55
C LYS A 38 4.02 4.78 10.13
N ASN A 39 3.76 6.09 10.19
CA ASN A 39 4.66 7.09 10.78
C ASN A 39 6.13 7.00 10.29
N GLY A 40 6.33 6.69 9.01
CA GLY A 40 7.66 6.52 8.42
C GLY A 40 8.23 5.09 8.52
N GLU A 41 7.63 4.21 9.32
CA GLU A 41 8.06 2.82 9.49
C GLU A 41 7.26 1.86 8.59
N LYS A 42 8.00 1.02 7.87
CA LYS A 42 7.42 0.03 6.97
C LYS A 42 6.70 -1.07 7.77
N VAL A 43 5.45 -1.33 7.42
CA VAL A 43 4.61 -2.36 8.07
C VAL A 43 4.58 -3.65 7.25
N VAL A 44 4.07 -3.58 6.02
CA VAL A 44 3.96 -4.72 5.09
C VAL A 44 4.38 -4.34 3.68
N ILE A 45 4.74 -5.33 2.87
CA ILE A 45 5.16 -5.17 1.47
C ILE A 45 4.27 -6.04 0.58
N ALA A 46 3.80 -5.49 -0.53
CA ALA A 46 3.42 -6.30 -1.69
C ALA A 46 4.54 -6.21 -2.72
N HIS A 47 5.00 -7.36 -3.17
CA HIS A 47 6.08 -7.51 -4.13
C HIS A 47 5.64 -8.48 -5.21
N GLY A 48 5.87 -8.09 -6.46
CA GLY A 48 5.67 -8.93 -7.63
C GLY A 48 6.80 -8.72 -8.61
N HIS A 49 7.42 -9.81 -9.06
CA HIS A 49 8.41 -9.80 -10.13
C HIS A 49 8.04 -10.89 -11.12
N GLN A 50 7.86 -10.50 -12.38
CA GLN A 50 7.56 -11.45 -13.44
C GLN A 50 8.19 -10.99 -14.75
N ASP A 51 8.76 -11.94 -15.47
CA ASP A 51 9.49 -11.70 -16.72
C ASP A 51 8.56 -11.61 -17.94
N GLN A 52 7.32 -12.07 -17.82
CA GLN A 52 6.31 -12.08 -18.89
C GLN A 52 4.91 -11.71 -18.37
N TYR A 53 4.09 -11.14 -19.26
CA TYR A 53 2.73 -10.68 -18.99
C TYR A 53 2.64 -9.58 -17.92
N SER A 54 2.05 -9.89 -16.77
CA SER A 54 1.79 -8.93 -15.71
C SER A 54 1.65 -9.64 -14.38
N VAL A 55 1.95 -8.91 -13.32
CA VAL A 55 1.84 -9.36 -11.94
C VAL A 55 0.87 -8.45 -11.19
N ASN A 56 -0.01 -9.05 -10.41
CA ASN A 56 -0.81 -8.37 -9.41
C ASN A 56 -0.32 -8.81 -8.02
N SER A 57 -0.27 -7.88 -7.07
CA SER A 57 0.08 -8.19 -5.69
C SER A 57 -0.76 -7.38 -4.73
N SER A 58 -1.40 -8.09 -3.80
CA SER A 58 -2.24 -7.49 -2.76
C SER A 58 -1.76 -7.91 -1.37
N LYS A 59 -2.04 -7.06 -0.38
CA LYS A 59 -1.84 -7.35 1.04
C LYS A 59 -2.87 -6.61 1.86
N GLU A 60 -3.13 -7.18 3.03
CA GLU A 60 -4.00 -6.61 4.05
C GLU A 60 -3.27 -6.60 5.38
N VAL A 61 -3.56 -5.59 6.21
CA VAL A 61 -3.00 -5.48 7.56
C VAL A 61 -4.00 -4.82 8.49
N VAL A 62 -4.06 -5.33 9.72
CA VAL A 62 -4.75 -4.66 10.82
C VAL A 62 -3.72 -3.91 11.66
N LEU A 63 -3.96 -2.62 11.87
CA LEU A 63 -3.11 -1.74 12.67
C LEU A 63 -3.90 -1.14 13.83
N ILE A 64 -3.27 -1.12 15.00
CA ILE A 64 -3.72 -0.26 16.08
C ILE A 64 -3.12 1.13 15.87
N LEU A 65 -3.97 2.13 15.77
CA LEU A 65 -3.60 3.52 15.53
C LEU A 65 -4.04 4.39 16.71
N GLU A 66 -3.17 5.35 17.08
CA GLU A 66 -3.52 6.49 17.92
C GLU A 66 -4.04 7.64 17.05
N VAL A 67 -4.74 8.62 17.66
CA VAL A 67 -5.16 9.83 16.95
C VAL A 67 -3.95 10.55 16.38
N GLY A 68 -3.98 10.85 15.08
CA GLY A 68 -2.88 11.52 14.38
C GLY A 68 -1.83 10.59 13.79
N ASP A 69 -1.87 9.28 14.05
CA ASP A 69 -1.02 8.32 13.34
C ASP A 69 -1.30 8.39 11.83
N VAL A 70 -0.22 8.40 11.04
CA VAL A 70 -0.27 8.50 9.57
C VAL A 70 0.08 7.17 8.94
N VAL A 71 -0.81 6.66 8.09
CA VAL A 71 -0.62 5.46 7.28
C VAL A 71 -0.64 5.83 5.80
N TYR A 72 0.33 5.35 5.02
CA TYR A 72 0.38 5.66 3.59
C TYR A 72 0.99 4.53 2.77
N VAL A 73 0.67 4.52 1.48
CA VAL A 73 1.27 3.62 0.50
C VAL A 73 2.46 4.30 -0.17
N ARG A 74 3.61 3.62 -0.15
CA ARG A 74 4.86 4.09 -0.73
C ARG A 74 5.36 3.16 -1.83
N LEU A 75 5.61 3.71 -3.01
CA LEU A 75 6.38 3.05 -4.05
C LEU A 75 7.86 3.07 -3.69
N TRP A 76 8.52 1.91 -3.78
CA TRP A 76 9.95 1.81 -3.51
C TRP A 76 10.77 2.47 -4.63
N SER A 77 11.95 3.00 -4.28
CA SER A 77 12.83 3.64 -5.26
C SER A 77 13.21 2.65 -6.36
N LYS A 78 13.16 3.12 -7.63
CA LYS A 78 13.46 2.31 -8.82
C LYS A 78 12.56 1.07 -8.93
N ARG A 79 11.32 1.17 -8.46
CA ARG A 79 10.25 0.17 -8.65
C ARG A 79 9.13 0.80 -9.46
N TRP A 80 8.26 -0.05 -9.99
CA TRP A 80 7.29 0.38 -10.97
C TRP A 80 5.92 -0.24 -10.69
N ILE A 81 4.87 0.50 -11.00
CA ILE A 81 3.47 0.06 -10.95
C ILE A 81 2.75 0.64 -12.17
N TYR A 82 1.69 -0.01 -12.61
CA TYR A 82 0.90 0.40 -13.77
C TYR A 82 -0.56 0.60 -13.38
N ASP A 83 -1.16 1.64 -13.96
CA ASP A 83 -2.59 1.89 -13.89
C ASP A 83 -3.10 2.49 -15.20
N ASP A 84 -4.38 2.27 -15.49
CA ASP A 84 -5.08 2.84 -16.65
C ASP A 84 -6.58 3.05 -16.34
N GLN A 85 -7.43 3.20 -17.36
CA GLN A 85 -8.87 3.41 -17.16
C GLN A 85 -9.57 2.25 -16.43
N SER A 86 -8.90 1.11 -16.25
CA SER A 86 -9.39 -0.07 -15.53
C SER A 86 -9.16 0.00 -14.01
N ASN A 87 -8.46 1.01 -13.49
CA ASN A 87 -8.23 1.24 -12.05
C ASN A 87 -7.65 0.03 -11.33
N HIS A 88 -6.45 -0.40 -11.73
CA HIS A 88 -5.75 -1.55 -11.19
C HIS A 88 -5.20 -1.34 -9.78
N ILE A 89 -4.89 -0.09 -9.41
CA ILE A 89 -4.28 0.24 -8.12
C ILE A 89 -5.37 0.67 -7.15
N THR A 90 -5.46 -0.03 -6.02
CA THR A 90 -6.43 0.30 -4.96
C THR A 90 -5.74 0.45 -3.61
N PHE A 91 -6.26 1.37 -2.80
CA PHE A 91 -5.95 1.48 -1.39
C PHE A 91 -7.22 1.85 -0.63
N SER A 92 -7.61 1.00 0.30
CA SER A 92 -8.82 1.14 1.10
C SER A 92 -8.49 0.92 2.57
N GLY A 93 -9.20 1.62 3.45
CA GLY A 93 -9.08 1.39 4.88
C GLY A 93 -10.35 1.77 5.63
N TYR A 94 -10.61 1.08 6.73
CA TYR A 94 -11.76 1.34 7.58
C TYR A 94 -11.49 0.99 9.04
N LEU A 95 -12.19 1.68 9.94
CA LEU A 95 -12.18 1.37 11.38
C LEU A 95 -12.93 0.06 11.62
N LEU A 96 -12.30 -0.89 12.29
CA LEU A 96 -12.95 -2.11 12.77
C LEU A 96 -13.70 -1.83 14.07
N PHE A 97 -13.01 -1.24 15.05
CA PHE A 97 -13.61 -0.82 16.31
C PHE A 97 -12.74 0.25 17.00
N PRO A 98 -13.38 1.22 17.68
CA PRO A 98 -12.66 2.19 18.49
C PRO A 98 -12.03 1.51 19.71
N LEU A 99 -10.88 2.02 20.12
CA LEU A 99 -10.24 1.64 21.39
C LEU A 99 -10.37 2.80 22.36
N ARG A 100 -10.61 2.47 23.63
CA ARG A 100 -10.64 3.46 24.72
C ARG A 100 -9.23 3.87 25.14
#